data_AF-A0A832GYL0-F1
#
_entry.id   AF-A0A832GYL0-F1
#
_cell.length_a   1.000
_cell.length_b   1.000
_cell.length_c   1.000
_cell.angle_alpha   90.00
_cell.angle_beta   90.00
_cell.angle_gamma   90.00
#
_symmetry.space_group_name_H-M   'P 1'
#
loop_
_entity.id
_entity.type
_entity.pdbx_description
1 polymer ?
#
loop_
_entity_poly.entity_id
_entity_poly.type
_entity_poly.pdbx_seq_one_letter_code
_entity_poly.pdbx_strand_id
1 'polypeptide(L)'
;MKMTGKLFFALLVLLNVNFSFAQNINKPDLKLSHPFSPVSNINAVKSGMNSFPDTITVVAVMVQFQEDNSGLTTGNGKFDLSNKYYNPNTQKDTVIDSPPYDSAYFADHLLFLKNYYYKSSKGKLILNTQLVGNVFNLPKQMQEYSPQKFENYLKMGELFKDTWTRVDSIINFSNYNPDKTAFVIFHAGVGRDIDLASIIGYDPTPYDLPSIFLSLNLLKQIYGNNYNGYQTSEGFVIKNSLIIPSTELRELDLISGKALIEIGMNGILVGSFGSFLGLPDLFNTKTGKTAIGRFGLMDGQSIFSYNGIFPPEPSAWEKVYLGWIQPLEIYSGAETFKLNTSSLPYYQDSTILKVAMNNLEYFLIENRIRSPFNNGQRVYTRNRGFKDSTLYTKDVKGFIYYDISKIDGNVTDVSYLDWSLPGVINDTANFKGGILIWHIDEEVINANILSNTINNNFSRRGVSLKEAKGAQEIGVTISTPFGEVTGDGFFVDFWYDGNHYVPSTIYKNEFTPNSI
;
A
#
# COMPACT_ATOMS: atom_id res chain seq x y z
N MET A 1 30.62 -29.05 33.89
CA MET A 1 29.27 -28.50 34.10
C MET A 1 28.44 -28.83 32.85
N LYS A 2 27.52 -29.80 32.92
CA LYS A 2 26.73 -30.25 31.77
C LYS A 2 25.64 -29.20 31.47
N MET A 3 25.80 -28.43 30.41
CA MET A 3 24.71 -27.60 29.88
C MET A 3 23.62 -28.52 29.32
N THR A 4 22.39 -28.34 29.78
CA THR A 4 21.23 -29.09 29.33
C THR A 4 20.82 -28.66 27.91
N GLY A 5 20.42 -29.63 27.07
CA GLY A 5 20.16 -29.44 25.64
C GLY A 5 19.15 -28.34 25.27
N LYS A 6 18.33 -27.85 26.21
CA LYS A 6 17.40 -26.73 25.99
C LYS A 6 18.11 -25.36 25.91
N LEU A 7 19.22 -25.16 26.62
CA LEU A 7 19.95 -23.88 26.61
C LEU A 7 20.81 -23.72 25.33
N PHE A 8 21.31 -24.85 24.80
CA PHE A 8 22.01 -24.87 23.50
C PHE A 8 21.04 -24.63 22.33
N PHE A 9 19.77 -25.04 22.48
CA PHE A 9 18.71 -24.89 21.47
C PHE A 9 18.24 -23.43 21.32
N ALA A 10 18.06 -22.71 22.43
CA ALA A 10 17.73 -21.28 22.39
C ALA A 10 18.88 -20.45 21.78
N LEU A 11 20.13 -20.81 22.09
CA LEU A 11 21.32 -20.13 21.58
C LEU A 11 21.52 -20.35 20.07
N LEU A 12 21.19 -21.55 19.54
CA LEU A 12 21.36 -21.87 18.11
C LEU A 12 20.26 -21.27 17.22
N VAL A 13 19.04 -21.13 17.75
CA VAL A 13 17.97 -20.35 17.10
C VAL A 13 18.41 -18.89 17.06
N LEU A 14 18.79 -18.29 18.21
CA LEU A 14 19.33 -16.92 18.28
C LEU A 14 20.53 -16.68 17.33
N LEU A 15 21.45 -17.63 17.19
CA LEU A 15 22.64 -17.50 16.35
C LEU A 15 22.35 -17.56 14.83
N ASN A 16 21.33 -18.28 14.38
CA ASN A 16 20.97 -18.30 12.94
C ASN A 16 20.04 -17.13 12.56
N VAL A 17 19.25 -16.60 13.51
CA VAL A 17 18.55 -15.33 13.26
C VAL A 17 19.55 -14.17 13.22
N ASN A 18 20.64 -14.20 14.00
CA ASN A 18 21.63 -13.11 14.08
C ASN A 18 22.40 -12.82 12.78
N PHE A 19 22.67 -13.82 11.92
CA PHE A 19 23.37 -13.56 10.65
C PHE A 19 22.48 -12.90 9.58
N SER A 20 21.15 -13.09 9.67
CA SER A 20 20.18 -12.39 8.82
C SER A 20 19.69 -11.08 9.44
N PHE A 21 19.70 -10.97 10.77
CA PHE A 21 19.42 -9.72 11.50
C PHE A 21 20.49 -8.66 11.26
N ALA A 22 21.76 -9.04 11.04
CA ALA A 22 22.82 -8.08 10.72
C ALA A 22 22.53 -7.23 9.46
N GLN A 23 21.68 -7.71 8.54
CA GLN A 23 21.23 -6.93 7.37
C GLN A 23 19.95 -6.11 7.62
N ASN A 24 19.21 -6.38 8.70
CA ASN A 24 17.92 -5.75 9.04
C ASN A 24 17.99 -4.64 10.11
N ILE A 25 19.11 -4.50 10.83
CA ILE A 25 19.24 -3.54 11.96
C ILE A 25 19.10 -2.06 11.52
N ASN A 26 19.21 -1.76 10.22
CA ASN A 26 19.14 -0.39 9.70
C ASN A 26 17.84 -0.07 8.92
N LYS A 27 16.83 -0.96 8.89
CA LYS A 27 15.54 -0.67 8.21
C LYS A 27 14.64 0.15 9.15
N PRO A 28 14.22 1.38 8.78
CA PRO A 28 13.15 2.06 9.51
C PRO A 28 11.83 1.29 9.34
N ASP A 29 11.14 1.03 10.45
CA ASP A 29 9.80 0.44 10.44
C ASP A 29 8.79 1.50 9.97
N LEU A 30 8.56 1.55 8.65
CA LEU A 30 7.64 2.48 8.01
C LEU A 30 6.19 2.08 8.34
N LYS A 31 5.64 2.67 9.40
CA LYS A 31 4.23 2.53 9.81
C LYS A 31 3.42 3.69 9.27
N LEU A 32 2.21 3.38 8.80
CA LEU A 32 1.23 4.41 8.50
C LEU A 32 0.84 5.16 9.78
N SER A 33 0.82 6.49 9.72
CA SER A 33 0.44 7.32 10.87
C SER A 33 -1.08 7.45 11.05
N HIS A 34 -1.85 7.11 10.01
CA HIS A 34 -3.32 7.17 9.94
C HIS A 34 -3.90 6.08 9.02
N PRO A 35 -5.19 5.73 9.15
CA PRO A 35 -5.91 4.95 8.14
C PRO A 35 -6.03 5.74 6.82
N PHE A 36 -6.10 5.03 5.68
CA PHE A 36 -6.49 5.68 4.42
C PHE A 36 -7.97 5.98 4.38
N SER A 37 -8.81 5.10 4.95
CA SER A 37 -10.25 5.29 5.02
C SER A 37 -10.70 5.33 6.47
N PRO A 38 -10.85 6.52 7.10
CA PRO A 38 -11.29 6.61 8.49
C PRO A 38 -12.62 5.91 8.78
N VAL A 39 -13.47 5.80 7.75
CA VAL A 39 -14.64 4.91 7.71
C VAL A 39 -14.77 4.30 6.32
N SER A 40 -15.03 2.98 6.29
CA SER A 40 -15.08 2.23 5.03
C SER A 40 -16.23 2.68 4.12
N ASN A 41 -15.99 2.54 2.82
CA ASN A 41 -16.98 2.78 1.77
C ASN A 41 -17.64 1.47 1.33
N ILE A 42 -18.71 1.06 2.00
CA ILE A 42 -19.40 -0.21 1.67
C ILE A 42 -20.29 -0.08 0.42
N ASN A 43 -20.64 1.15 0.04
CA ASN A 43 -21.39 1.45 -1.19
C ASN A 43 -20.46 1.75 -2.39
N ALA A 44 -19.15 1.48 -2.26
CA ALA A 44 -18.26 1.48 -3.41
C ALA A 44 -18.83 0.56 -4.50
N VAL A 45 -18.48 0.84 -5.77
CA VAL A 45 -18.85 -0.02 -6.90
C VAL A 45 -18.32 -1.41 -6.63
N LYS A 46 -19.14 -2.26 -5.99
CA LYS A 46 -18.98 -3.69 -6.04
C LYS A 46 -19.28 -4.01 -7.49
N SER A 47 -18.24 -4.03 -8.31
CA SER A 47 -18.29 -4.73 -9.57
C SER A 47 -18.72 -6.14 -9.19
N GLY A 48 -20.01 -6.45 -9.36
CA GLY A 48 -20.48 -7.82 -9.35
C GLY A 48 -19.59 -8.63 -10.29
N MET A 49 -19.55 -9.96 -10.15
CA MET A 49 -18.81 -10.80 -11.09
C MET A 49 -19.33 -10.57 -12.51
N ASN A 50 -18.75 -9.61 -13.21
CA ASN A 50 -19.17 -9.17 -14.51
C ASN A 50 -18.26 -9.86 -15.53
N SER A 51 -18.86 -10.40 -16.58
CA SER A 51 -18.14 -10.97 -17.71
C SER A 51 -17.40 -9.92 -18.55
N PHE A 52 -17.64 -8.62 -18.29
CA PHE A 52 -17.03 -7.50 -18.99
C PHE A 52 -16.17 -6.65 -18.04
N PRO A 53 -15.06 -6.07 -18.53
CA PRO A 53 -14.26 -5.13 -17.76
C PRO A 53 -15.10 -3.97 -17.22
N ASP A 54 -14.96 -3.66 -15.93
CA ASP A 54 -15.49 -2.42 -15.40
C ASP A 54 -14.53 -1.27 -15.77
N THR A 55 -15.10 -0.09 -16.00
CA THR A 55 -14.32 1.11 -16.35
C THR A 55 -14.63 2.22 -15.37
N ILE A 56 -13.59 2.72 -14.70
CA ILE A 56 -13.66 3.83 -13.76
C ILE A 56 -12.90 5.00 -14.34
N THR A 57 -13.52 6.18 -14.29
CA THR A 57 -12.84 7.44 -14.62
C THR A 57 -12.13 7.97 -13.38
N VAL A 58 -10.87 8.37 -13.51
CA VAL A 58 -10.10 9.03 -12.45
C VAL A 58 -9.87 10.46 -12.88
N VAL A 59 -10.48 11.42 -12.19
CA VAL A 59 -10.32 12.86 -12.46
C VAL A 59 -9.43 13.45 -11.38
N ALA A 60 -8.22 13.86 -11.77
CA ALA A 60 -7.24 14.45 -10.89
C ALA A 60 -7.14 15.95 -11.08
N VAL A 61 -6.96 16.68 -9.98
CA VAL A 61 -6.70 18.13 -9.94
C VAL A 61 -5.47 18.41 -9.08
N MET A 62 -4.80 19.53 -9.32
CA MET A 62 -3.66 19.98 -8.53
C MET A 62 -4.07 21.21 -7.71
N VAL A 63 -3.83 21.18 -6.41
CA VAL A 63 -4.13 22.30 -5.51
C VAL A 63 -2.88 22.74 -4.74
N GLN A 64 -2.80 24.03 -4.47
CA GLN A 64 -1.79 24.59 -3.61
C GLN A 64 -2.42 25.59 -2.66
N PHE A 65 -1.73 25.94 -1.58
CA PHE A 65 -2.27 26.68 -0.46
C PHE A 65 -1.89 28.16 -0.52
N GLN A 66 -2.44 28.96 0.38
CA GLN A 66 -1.86 30.27 0.66
C GLN A 66 -0.42 30.07 1.12
N GLU A 67 0.48 30.91 0.61
CA GLU A 67 1.90 30.80 0.95
C GLU A 67 2.14 31.16 2.42
N ASP A 68 3.03 30.41 3.06
CA ASP A 68 3.44 30.63 4.44
C ASP A 68 4.91 30.28 4.67
N ASN A 69 5.39 30.53 5.88
CA ASN A 69 6.75 30.20 6.32
C ASN A 69 6.74 29.38 7.62
N SER A 70 5.66 28.64 7.86
CA SER A 70 5.50 27.82 9.05
C SER A 70 6.50 26.67 9.03
N GLY A 71 7.27 26.51 10.11
CA GLY A 71 8.14 25.34 10.29
C GLY A 71 7.38 24.07 10.69
N LEU A 72 6.04 24.13 10.79
CA LEU A 72 5.20 23.02 11.24
C LEU A 72 4.57 22.23 10.07
N THR A 73 4.84 22.65 8.84
CA THR A 73 4.48 22.00 7.58
C THR A 73 5.73 21.91 6.70
N THR A 74 5.79 20.94 5.78
CA THR A 74 6.87 20.83 4.82
C THR A 74 6.60 21.71 3.59
N GLY A 75 7.55 22.61 3.29
CA GLY A 75 7.42 23.59 2.21
C GLY A 75 6.68 24.86 2.63
N ASN A 76 6.30 25.69 1.66
CA ASN A 76 5.63 26.98 1.87
C ASN A 76 4.16 26.97 1.40
N GLY A 77 3.59 25.79 1.18
CA GLY A 77 2.25 25.64 0.62
C GLY A 77 2.15 25.72 -0.92
N LYS A 78 3.27 25.88 -1.65
CA LYS A 78 3.32 25.84 -3.13
C LYS A 78 3.97 24.58 -3.66
N PHE A 79 3.65 24.18 -4.89
CA PHE A 79 4.36 23.08 -5.56
C PHE A 79 5.83 23.48 -5.78
N ASP A 80 6.75 22.62 -5.39
CA ASP A 80 8.17 22.80 -5.69
C ASP A 80 8.41 22.53 -7.19
N LEU A 81 8.76 23.59 -7.92
CA LEU A 81 9.09 23.54 -9.35
C LEU A 81 10.60 23.67 -9.59
N SER A 82 11.42 23.52 -8.54
CA SER A 82 12.87 23.63 -8.62
C SER A 82 13.50 22.40 -9.28
N ASN A 83 14.80 22.51 -9.54
CA ASN A 83 15.65 21.43 -10.05
C ASN A 83 16.53 20.86 -8.94
N LYS A 84 16.00 20.75 -7.71
CA LYS A 84 16.77 20.44 -6.49
C LYS A 84 17.69 19.22 -6.61
N TYR A 85 17.20 18.14 -7.23
CA TYR A 85 17.96 16.89 -7.38
C TYR A 85 18.41 16.62 -8.83
N TYR A 86 18.38 17.65 -9.68
CA TYR A 86 18.76 17.53 -11.08
C TYR A 86 20.28 17.53 -11.23
N ASN A 87 20.83 16.50 -11.88
CA ASN A 87 22.23 16.45 -12.26
C ASN A 87 22.41 16.95 -13.71
N PRO A 88 23.05 18.12 -13.92
CA PRO A 88 23.21 18.69 -15.27
C PRO A 88 24.14 17.87 -16.18
N ASN A 89 25.03 17.05 -15.62
CA ASN A 89 25.94 16.21 -16.42
C ASN A 89 25.20 15.01 -17.04
N THR A 90 24.22 14.44 -16.33
CA THR A 90 23.42 13.30 -16.82
C THR A 90 22.07 13.74 -17.39
N GLN A 91 21.66 14.99 -17.15
CA GLN A 91 20.34 15.54 -17.47
C GLN A 91 19.19 14.78 -16.81
N LYS A 92 19.47 14.14 -15.67
CA LYS A 92 18.54 13.30 -14.92
C LYS A 92 18.51 13.72 -13.45
N ASP A 93 17.38 13.52 -12.82
CA ASP A 93 17.26 13.56 -11.37
C ASP A 93 18.01 12.38 -10.76
N THR A 94 18.52 12.56 -9.54
CA THR A 94 19.35 11.59 -8.82
C THR A 94 18.61 10.82 -7.72
N VAL A 95 17.29 11.03 -7.61
CA VAL A 95 16.42 10.37 -6.64
C VAL A 95 15.04 10.14 -7.26
N ILE A 96 14.23 9.29 -6.64
CA ILE A 96 12.82 9.10 -7.02
C ILE A 96 11.98 10.36 -6.78
N ASP A 97 10.85 10.45 -7.46
CA ASP A 97 9.77 11.42 -7.17
C ASP A 97 10.26 12.86 -6.90
N SER A 98 11.21 13.32 -7.73
CA SER A 98 11.87 14.62 -7.63
C SER A 98 11.03 15.76 -8.23
N PRO A 99 11.15 17.00 -7.72
CA PRO A 99 10.55 18.16 -8.37
C PRO A 99 11.21 18.42 -9.74
N PRO A 100 10.49 19.03 -10.71
CA PRO A 100 9.28 19.81 -10.55
C PRO A 100 8.00 18.97 -10.46
N TYR A 101 7.16 19.30 -9.48
CA TYR A 101 5.84 18.69 -9.30
C TYR A 101 4.80 19.34 -10.23
N ASP A 102 4.95 19.07 -11.53
CA ASP A 102 4.11 19.59 -12.60
C ASP A 102 3.10 18.55 -13.13
N SER A 103 2.35 18.90 -14.18
CA SER A 103 1.38 17.99 -14.76
C SER A 103 1.99 16.71 -15.33
N ALA A 104 3.23 16.75 -15.84
CA ALA A 104 3.89 15.55 -16.35
C ALA A 104 4.25 14.59 -15.21
N TYR A 105 4.72 15.13 -14.08
CA TYR A 105 4.97 14.39 -12.86
C TYR A 105 3.72 13.64 -12.38
N PHE A 106 2.59 14.32 -12.21
CA PHE A 106 1.35 13.68 -11.76
C PHE A 106 0.73 12.72 -12.80
N ALA A 107 0.93 12.99 -14.10
CA ALA A 107 0.50 12.07 -15.15
C ALA A 107 1.21 10.71 -15.09
N ASP A 108 2.47 10.66 -14.63
CA ASP A 108 3.19 9.39 -14.45
C ASP A 108 2.59 8.55 -13.32
N HIS A 109 2.23 9.17 -12.19
CA HIS A 109 1.59 8.46 -11.08
C HIS A 109 0.21 7.93 -11.47
N LEU A 110 -0.56 8.69 -12.26
CA LEU A 110 -1.82 8.23 -12.84
C LEU A 110 -1.60 7.08 -13.84
N LEU A 111 -0.52 7.12 -14.63
CA LEU A 111 -0.14 6.02 -15.51
C LEU A 111 0.22 4.76 -14.71
N PHE A 112 0.98 4.90 -13.63
CA PHE A 112 1.28 3.79 -12.72
C PHE A 112 0.00 3.20 -12.11
N LEU A 113 -0.90 4.05 -11.59
CA LEU A 113 -2.19 3.63 -11.04
C LEU A 113 -2.99 2.81 -12.07
N LYS A 114 -3.08 3.30 -13.31
CA LYS A 114 -3.74 2.61 -14.42
C LYS A 114 -3.11 1.24 -14.68
N ASN A 115 -1.79 1.17 -14.79
CA ASN A 115 -1.07 -0.06 -15.08
C ASN A 115 -1.18 -1.08 -13.94
N TYR A 116 -1.09 -0.61 -12.68
CA TYR A 116 -1.25 -1.43 -11.49
C TYR A 116 -2.60 -2.14 -11.49
N TYR A 117 -3.70 -1.39 -11.59
CA TYR A 117 -5.04 -1.95 -11.50
C TYR A 117 -5.42 -2.81 -12.69
N TYR A 118 -4.91 -2.51 -13.89
CA TYR A 118 -5.08 -3.39 -15.04
C TYR A 118 -4.43 -4.77 -14.78
N LYS A 119 -3.20 -4.80 -14.24
CA LYS A 119 -2.46 -6.04 -13.96
C LYS A 119 -2.99 -6.81 -12.77
N SER A 120 -3.37 -6.14 -11.68
CA SER A 120 -3.87 -6.79 -10.47
C SER A 120 -5.26 -7.39 -10.69
N SER A 121 -6.11 -6.72 -11.48
CA SER A 121 -7.44 -7.21 -11.87
C SER A 121 -7.44 -8.16 -13.08
N LYS A 122 -6.28 -8.38 -13.72
CA LYS A 122 -6.14 -9.17 -14.96
C LYS A 122 -7.04 -8.66 -16.10
N GLY A 123 -7.16 -7.35 -16.22
CA GLY A 123 -7.99 -6.68 -17.22
C GLY A 123 -9.47 -6.57 -16.87
N LYS A 124 -9.91 -6.99 -15.66
CA LYS A 124 -11.29 -6.80 -15.20
C LYS A 124 -11.60 -5.37 -14.77
N LEU A 125 -10.59 -4.57 -14.48
CA LEU A 125 -10.72 -3.15 -14.20
C LEU A 125 -9.84 -2.32 -15.15
N ILE A 126 -10.47 -1.36 -15.81
CA ILE A 126 -9.82 -0.40 -16.69
C ILE A 126 -9.98 0.99 -16.09
N LEU A 127 -8.86 1.72 -15.96
CA LEU A 127 -8.88 3.10 -15.50
C LEU A 127 -8.68 4.08 -16.67
N ASN A 128 -9.60 5.03 -16.78
CA ASN A 128 -9.49 6.18 -17.66
C ASN A 128 -9.08 7.39 -16.82
N THR A 129 -7.81 7.77 -16.91
CA THR A 129 -7.24 8.85 -16.09
C THR A 129 -7.27 10.18 -16.85
N GLN A 130 -7.69 11.23 -16.17
CA GLN A 130 -7.68 12.60 -16.66
C GLN A 130 -7.06 13.51 -15.59
N LEU A 131 -6.04 14.26 -15.97
CA LEU A 131 -5.47 15.33 -15.15
C LEU A 131 -5.94 16.68 -15.67
N VAL A 132 -6.56 17.47 -14.80
CA VAL A 132 -6.86 18.88 -15.07
C VAL A 132 -5.57 19.67 -14.83
N GLY A 133 -4.94 20.15 -15.92
CA GLY A 133 -3.61 20.76 -15.89
C GLY A 133 -3.48 22.10 -15.15
N ASN A 134 -4.58 22.66 -14.66
CA ASN A 134 -4.56 23.88 -13.85
C ASN A 134 -4.13 23.59 -12.40
N VAL A 135 -3.35 24.52 -11.83
CA VAL A 135 -3.08 24.55 -10.38
C VAL A 135 -4.05 25.50 -9.71
N PHE A 136 -4.87 25.00 -8.79
CA PHE A 136 -5.89 25.78 -8.09
C PHE A 136 -5.34 26.26 -6.74
N ASN A 137 -5.40 27.58 -6.50
CA ASN A 137 -4.95 28.18 -5.24
C ASN A 137 -6.08 28.17 -4.22
N LEU A 138 -5.95 27.37 -3.16
CA LEU A 138 -6.85 27.36 -2.01
C LEU A 138 -6.68 28.63 -1.16
N PRO A 139 -7.73 29.07 -0.44
CA PRO A 139 -7.76 30.36 0.24
C PRO A 139 -6.97 30.40 1.54
N LYS A 140 -6.68 29.25 2.15
CA LYS A 140 -6.05 29.13 3.47
C LYS A 140 -4.66 28.50 3.37
N GLN A 141 -3.89 28.62 4.44
CA GLN A 141 -2.60 27.93 4.59
C GLN A 141 -2.82 26.42 4.76
N MET A 142 -1.82 25.60 4.45
CA MET A 142 -1.95 24.13 4.52
C MET A 142 -2.35 23.67 5.93
N GLN A 143 -1.76 24.27 6.96
CA GLN A 143 -2.01 23.96 8.36
C GLN A 143 -3.49 24.11 8.76
N GLU A 144 -4.24 25.00 8.11
CA GLU A 144 -5.66 25.20 8.40
C GLU A 144 -6.54 24.07 7.86
N TYR A 145 -6.04 23.31 6.89
CA TYR A 145 -6.68 22.10 6.36
C TYR A 145 -6.23 20.82 7.06
N SER A 146 -5.12 20.86 7.81
CA SER A 146 -4.56 19.67 8.43
C SER A 146 -5.17 19.38 9.80
N PRO A 147 -5.87 18.24 9.98
CA PRO A 147 -6.31 17.80 11.29
C PRO A 147 -5.10 17.36 12.10
N GLN A 148 -5.05 17.68 13.38
CA GLN A 148 -4.07 17.10 14.29
C GLN A 148 -4.39 15.62 14.53
N LYS A 149 -3.42 14.88 15.09
CA LYS A 149 -3.64 13.50 15.52
C LYS A 149 -4.81 13.45 16.50
N PHE A 150 -5.80 12.61 16.22
CA PHE A 150 -7.07 12.46 16.97
C PHE A 150 -8.08 13.61 16.85
N GLU A 151 -7.80 14.66 16.06
CA GLU A 151 -8.82 15.64 15.69
C GLU A 151 -9.85 15.01 14.73
N ASN A 152 -11.06 15.58 14.68
CA ASN A 152 -12.02 15.20 13.65
C ASN A 152 -11.56 15.68 12.24
N TYR A 153 -12.21 15.16 11.20
CA TYR A 153 -11.83 15.43 9.81
C TYR A 153 -12.50 16.69 9.21
N LEU A 154 -13.02 17.61 10.03
CA LEU A 154 -13.70 18.81 9.53
C LEU A 154 -12.84 19.63 8.57
N LYS A 155 -11.57 19.84 8.92
CA LYS A 155 -10.60 20.58 8.10
C LYS A 155 -10.34 19.93 6.74
N MET A 156 -10.32 18.60 6.67
CA MET A 156 -10.22 17.88 5.39
C MET A 156 -11.48 18.01 4.54
N GLY A 157 -12.65 18.10 5.20
CA GLY A 157 -13.90 18.47 4.52
C GLY A 157 -13.83 19.89 3.93
N GLU A 158 -13.23 20.84 4.64
CA GLU A 158 -13.03 22.20 4.12
C GLU A 158 -12.11 22.21 2.91
N LEU A 159 -11.01 21.43 2.92
CA LEU A 159 -10.13 21.24 1.76
C LEU A 159 -10.92 20.71 0.56
N PHE A 160 -11.77 19.70 0.79
CA PHE A 160 -12.66 19.15 -0.23
C PHE A 160 -13.60 20.22 -0.81
N LYS A 161 -14.31 20.97 0.04
CA LYS A 161 -15.24 22.02 -0.41
C LYS A 161 -14.53 23.15 -1.15
N ASP A 162 -13.42 23.65 -0.63
CA ASP A 162 -12.69 24.78 -1.21
C ASP A 162 -12.05 24.41 -2.55
N THR A 163 -11.62 23.15 -2.69
CA THR A 163 -11.12 22.59 -3.95
C THR A 163 -12.23 22.55 -4.99
N TRP A 164 -13.32 21.84 -4.71
CA TRP A 164 -14.37 21.64 -5.71
C TRP A 164 -15.11 22.93 -6.07
N THR A 165 -15.23 23.87 -5.13
CA THR A 165 -15.74 25.24 -5.43
C THR A 165 -14.92 25.95 -6.50
N ARG A 166 -13.61 25.76 -6.53
CA ARG A 166 -12.73 26.38 -7.53
C ARG A 166 -12.74 25.62 -8.85
N VAL A 167 -12.73 24.29 -8.79
CA VAL A 167 -12.70 23.44 -9.98
C VAL A 167 -14.02 23.54 -10.76
N ASP A 168 -15.16 23.59 -10.06
CA ASP A 168 -16.51 23.73 -10.65
C ASP A 168 -16.66 24.98 -11.52
N SER A 169 -15.90 26.04 -11.26
CA SER A 169 -15.91 27.24 -12.10
C SER A 169 -15.22 27.07 -13.47
N ILE A 170 -14.48 25.97 -13.68
CA ILE A 170 -13.63 25.74 -14.86
C ILE A 170 -14.02 24.46 -15.61
N ILE A 171 -14.35 23.40 -14.87
CA ILE A 171 -14.58 22.07 -15.44
C ILE A 171 -16.06 21.76 -15.46
N ASN A 172 -16.55 21.33 -16.62
CA ASN A 172 -17.91 20.83 -16.76
C ASN A 172 -17.96 19.35 -16.37
N PHE A 173 -18.78 19.02 -15.37
CA PHE A 173 -18.89 17.65 -14.84
C PHE A 173 -20.02 16.81 -15.45
N SER A 174 -20.81 17.36 -16.38
CA SER A 174 -22.01 16.71 -16.96
C SER A 174 -21.76 15.35 -17.64
N ASN A 175 -20.53 15.09 -18.10
CA ASN A 175 -20.18 13.85 -18.81
C ASN A 175 -19.65 12.74 -17.89
N TYR A 176 -19.45 13.00 -16.60
CA TYR A 176 -18.96 11.98 -15.66
C TYR A 176 -20.11 11.18 -15.05
N ASN A 177 -19.80 9.95 -14.66
CA ASN A 177 -20.73 9.10 -13.91
C ASN A 177 -20.37 9.19 -12.40
N PRO A 178 -21.25 9.67 -11.52
CA PRO A 178 -20.93 9.91 -10.11
C PRO A 178 -20.60 8.64 -9.34
N ASP A 179 -21.07 7.49 -9.81
CA ASP A 179 -20.81 6.20 -9.19
C ASP A 179 -19.57 5.53 -9.79
N LYS A 180 -19.13 5.92 -11.01
CA LYS A 180 -17.93 5.39 -11.68
C LYS A 180 -16.80 6.42 -11.85
N THR A 181 -16.74 7.40 -10.95
CA THR A 181 -15.69 8.44 -10.97
C THR A 181 -15.00 8.56 -9.62
N ALA A 182 -13.70 8.30 -9.62
CA ALA A 182 -12.81 8.61 -8.51
C ALA A 182 -12.21 10.01 -8.74
N PHE A 183 -12.25 10.85 -7.71
CA PHE A 183 -11.61 12.16 -7.79
C PHE A 183 -10.32 12.16 -6.98
N VAL A 184 -9.25 12.73 -7.54
CA VAL A 184 -7.94 12.83 -6.87
C VAL A 184 -7.58 14.31 -6.73
N ILE A 185 -7.21 14.71 -5.52
CA ILE A 185 -6.69 16.03 -5.22
C ILE A 185 -5.21 15.84 -4.88
N PHE A 186 -4.35 16.14 -5.85
CA PHE A 186 -2.92 16.28 -5.60
C PHE A 186 -2.67 17.62 -4.93
N HIS A 187 -2.06 17.64 -3.75
CA HIS A 187 -1.77 18.88 -3.04
C HIS A 187 -0.26 19.17 -2.97
N ALA A 188 0.09 20.45 -2.95
CA ALA A 188 1.46 20.89 -2.69
C ALA A 188 1.98 20.41 -1.32
N GLY A 189 3.26 20.10 -1.23
CA GLY A 189 3.92 19.66 0.02
C GLY A 189 3.98 18.14 0.17
N VAL A 190 4.36 17.71 1.38
CA VAL A 190 4.63 16.32 1.72
C VAL A 190 3.47 15.74 2.55
N GLY A 191 3.17 14.45 2.39
CA GLY A 191 2.08 13.78 3.11
C GLY A 191 2.50 13.28 4.47
N ARG A 192 1.66 13.41 5.50
CA ARG A 192 1.94 12.96 6.88
C ARG A 192 1.78 11.45 7.04
N ASP A 193 2.18 10.68 6.05
CA ASP A 193 1.79 9.27 5.89
C ASP A 193 2.58 8.31 6.77
N ILE A 194 3.77 8.71 7.24
CA ILE A 194 4.66 7.87 8.04
C ILE A 194 4.71 8.37 9.48
N ASP A 195 4.72 7.44 10.45
CA ASP A 195 4.89 7.76 11.86
C ASP A 195 6.35 8.15 12.19
N LEU A 196 6.73 9.38 11.83
CA LEU A 196 8.06 9.94 12.08
C LEU A 196 8.42 9.94 13.57
N ALA A 197 7.45 10.12 14.46
CA ALA A 197 7.69 10.10 15.90
C ALA A 197 8.28 8.76 16.38
N SER A 198 7.83 7.64 15.79
CA SER A 198 8.40 6.31 16.07
C SER A 198 9.78 6.09 15.47
N ILE A 199 10.16 6.84 14.42
CA ILE A 199 11.43 6.66 13.69
C ILE A 199 12.52 7.57 14.26
N ILE A 200 12.22 8.85 14.51
CA ILE A 200 13.20 9.88 14.91
C ILE A 200 12.89 10.53 16.27
N GLY A 201 11.84 10.08 16.97
CA GLY A 201 11.51 10.51 18.33
C GLY A 201 10.58 11.73 18.43
N TYR A 202 10.28 12.40 17.32
CA TYR A 202 9.30 13.49 17.24
C TYR A 202 8.76 13.64 15.80
N ASP A 203 7.65 14.37 15.65
CA ASP A 203 7.10 14.74 14.34
C ASP A 203 7.50 16.20 14.01
N PRO A 204 8.40 16.42 13.02
CA PRO A 204 8.87 17.76 12.67
C PRO A 204 7.82 18.58 11.94
N THR A 205 6.86 17.93 11.25
CA THR A 205 5.88 18.60 10.41
C THR A 205 4.47 18.12 10.73
N PRO A 206 3.99 18.36 11.97
CA PRO A 206 2.74 17.80 12.47
C PRO A 206 1.51 18.33 11.77
N TYR A 207 1.62 19.30 10.85
CA TYR A 207 0.52 19.80 10.03
C TYR A 207 0.66 19.52 8.54
N ASP A 208 1.60 18.67 8.13
CA ASP A 208 1.49 18.01 6.83
C ASP A 208 0.12 17.34 6.72
N LEU A 209 -0.46 17.30 5.52
CA LEU A 209 -1.78 16.71 5.32
C LEU A 209 -1.66 15.17 5.31
N PRO A 210 -2.57 14.46 5.99
CA PRO A 210 -2.62 13.00 5.88
C PRO A 210 -3.21 12.59 4.52
N SER A 211 -2.63 11.60 3.85
CA SER A 211 -3.27 11.05 2.65
C SER A 211 -4.49 10.22 3.04
N ILE A 212 -5.67 10.62 2.57
CA ILE A 212 -6.92 9.95 2.94
C ILE A 212 -7.87 9.83 1.76
N PHE A 213 -8.68 8.78 1.79
CA PHE A 213 -9.88 8.66 1.00
C PHE A 213 -11.08 9.28 1.74
N LEU A 214 -11.47 10.48 1.32
CA LEU A 214 -12.70 11.14 1.75
C LEU A 214 -13.90 10.45 1.09
N SER A 215 -14.46 9.44 1.75
CA SER A 215 -15.69 8.78 1.32
C SER A 215 -16.93 9.62 1.61
N LEU A 216 -18.05 9.33 0.94
CA LEU A 216 -19.34 9.97 1.26
C LEU A 216 -19.75 9.72 2.72
N ASN A 217 -19.42 8.54 3.27
CA ASN A 217 -19.69 8.22 4.68
C ASN A 217 -18.93 9.16 5.62
N LEU A 218 -17.65 9.42 5.34
CA LEU A 218 -16.86 10.37 6.12
C LEU A 218 -17.39 11.80 5.96
N LEU A 219 -17.76 12.20 4.74
CA LEU A 219 -18.37 13.52 4.49
C LEU A 219 -19.71 13.70 5.23
N LYS A 220 -20.51 12.64 5.37
CA LYS A 220 -21.74 12.64 6.19
C LYS A 220 -21.45 12.74 7.69
N GLN A 221 -20.36 12.15 8.18
CA GLN A 221 -19.94 12.36 9.56
C GLN A 221 -19.52 13.80 9.82
N ILE A 222 -18.88 14.45 8.84
CA ILE A 222 -18.44 15.84 8.93
C ILE A 222 -19.62 16.83 8.83
N TYR A 223 -20.50 16.65 7.85
CA TYR A 223 -21.55 17.63 7.50
C TYR A 223 -22.98 17.22 7.86
N GLY A 224 -23.16 16.05 8.48
CA GLY A 224 -24.45 15.49 8.86
C GLY A 224 -25.01 14.47 7.86
N ASN A 225 -25.89 13.59 8.34
CA ASN A 225 -26.39 12.41 7.60
C ASN A 225 -27.09 12.72 6.27
N ASN A 226 -27.62 13.94 6.11
CA ASN A 226 -28.31 14.39 4.90
C ASN A 226 -27.35 14.94 3.81
N TYR A 227 -26.05 15.02 4.09
CA TYR A 227 -25.07 15.49 3.12
C TYR A 227 -24.87 14.45 2.00
N ASN A 228 -24.95 14.90 0.74
CA ASN A 228 -24.89 14.01 -0.42
C ASN A 228 -23.60 14.14 -1.25
N GLY A 229 -22.71 15.09 -0.90
CA GLY A 229 -21.53 15.43 -1.67
C GLY A 229 -21.50 16.91 -2.06
N TYR A 230 -20.48 17.32 -2.80
CA TYR A 230 -20.41 18.66 -3.39
C TYR A 230 -21.26 18.67 -4.67
N GLN A 231 -22.25 19.55 -4.73
CA GLN A 231 -23.10 19.72 -5.90
C GLN A 231 -22.47 20.77 -6.82
N THR A 232 -22.08 20.34 -8.01
CA THR A 232 -21.55 21.18 -9.10
C THR A 232 -22.64 22.03 -9.73
N SER A 233 -22.22 23.04 -10.50
CA SER A 233 -23.12 23.95 -11.21
C SER A 233 -24.05 23.23 -12.20
N GLU A 234 -23.62 22.10 -12.77
CA GLU A 234 -24.44 21.27 -13.66
C GLU A 234 -25.35 20.27 -12.93
N GLY A 235 -25.31 20.22 -11.59
CA GLY A 235 -26.08 19.28 -10.78
C GLY A 235 -25.44 17.90 -10.64
N PHE A 236 -24.22 17.69 -11.15
CA PHE A 236 -23.41 16.52 -10.82
C PHE A 236 -22.98 16.58 -9.34
N VAL A 237 -22.90 15.43 -8.68
CA VAL A 237 -22.56 15.35 -7.25
C VAL A 237 -21.23 14.62 -7.07
N ILE A 238 -20.23 15.35 -6.61
CA ILE A 238 -18.92 14.80 -6.23
C ILE A 238 -19.05 14.20 -4.83
N LYS A 239 -18.95 12.87 -4.73
CA LYS A 239 -19.18 12.10 -3.50
C LYS A 239 -17.90 11.68 -2.77
N ASN A 240 -16.75 11.83 -3.41
CA ASN A 240 -15.50 11.30 -2.90
C ASN A 240 -14.30 12.14 -3.34
N SER A 241 -13.18 12.04 -2.62
CA SER A 241 -11.86 12.46 -3.10
C SER A 241 -10.74 11.69 -2.41
N LEU A 242 -9.72 11.29 -3.17
CA LEU A 242 -8.43 10.87 -2.64
C LEU A 242 -7.58 12.14 -2.45
N ILE A 243 -7.08 12.36 -1.24
CA ILE A 243 -6.15 13.46 -0.94
C ILE A 243 -4.74 12.87 -0.94
N ILE A 244 -3.90 13.35 -1.86
CA ILE A 244 -2.57 12.78 -2.12
C ILE A 244 -1.56 13.93 -2.21
N PRO A 245 -0.36 13.84 -1.59
CA PRO A 245 0.62 14.90 -1.60
C PRO A 245 1.29 15.06 -2.97
N SER A 246 2.26 15.96 -3.04
CA SER A 246 3.15 16.07 -4.19
C SER A 246 4.29 15.06 -4.12
N THR A 247 4.72 14.68 -2.92
CA THR A 247 5.84 13.76 -2.70
C THR A 247 5.81 13.18 -1.29
N GLU A 248 6.54 12.08 -1.06
CA GLU A 248 6.94 11.59 0.26
C GLU A 248 8.44 11.81 0.53
N LEU A 249 9.16 12.42 -0.41
CA LEU A 249 10.57 12.74 -0.30
C LEU A 249 10.80 13.81 0.77
N ARG A 250 11.61 13.50 1.78
CA ARG A 250 11.82 14.37 2.95
C ARG A 250 13.30 14.58 3.22
N GLU A 251 13.70 15.84 3.40
CA GLU A 251 14.97 16.18 4.04
C GLU A 251 14.74 16.43 5.52
N LEU A 252 15.44 15.68 6.37
CA LEU A 252 15.41 15.83 7.82
C LEU A 252 16.73 16.39 8.33
N ASP A 253 16.62 17.40 9.19
CA ASP A 253 17.75 17.91 9.97
C ASP A 253 17.90 17.08 11.25
N LEU A 254 18.79 16.08 11.22
CA LEU A 254 19.12 15.26 12.39
C LEU A 254 20.35 15.82 13.11
N ILE A 255 20.55 15.42 14.37
CA ILE A 255 21.78 15.75 15.13
C ILE A 255 23.04 15.24 14.40
N SER A 256 22.93 14.13 13.67
CA SER A 256 23.99 13.55 12.86
C SER A 256 24.21 14.23 11.50
N GLY A 257 23.42 15.25 11.16
CA GLY A 257 23.42 15.95 9.89
C GLY A 257 22.11 15.78 9.11
N LYS A 258 22.11 16.27 7.86
CA LYS A 258 20.95 16.13 6.97
C LYS A 258 20.81 14.69 6.48
N ALA A 259 19.60 14.15 6.56
CA ALA A 259 19.23 12.87 5.99
C ALA A 259 18.13 13.05 4.95
N LEU A 260 18.26 12.38 3.82
CA LEU A 260 17.20 12.28 2.82
C LEU A 260 16.46 10.96 3.04
N ILE A 261 15.15 11.04 3.24
CA ILE A 261 14.25 9.88 3.24
C ILE A 261 13.60 9.82 1.87
N GLU A 262 14.02 8.82 1.09
CA GLU A 262 13.49 8.55 -0.25
C GLU A 262 12.35 7.55 -0.17
N ILE A 263 11.12 8.06 -0.24
CA ILE A 263 9.88 7.27 -0.27
C ILE A 263 9.04 7.75 -1.44
N GLY A 264 8.52 6.79 -2.20
CA GLY A 264 7.70 7.01 -3.37
C GLY A 264 6.21 7.03 -3.03
N MET A 265 5.45 7.74 -3.86
CA MET A 265 4.02 8.00 -3.61
C MET A 265 3.08 6.96 -4.25
N ASN A 266 3.58 6.11 -5.14
CA ASN A 266 2.78 5.14 -5.88
C ASN A 266 1.97 4.20 -4.98
N GLY A 267 2.59 3.69 -3.90
CA GLY A 267 1.92 2.83 -2.93
C GLY A 267 0.73 3.52 -2.25
N ILE A 268 0.89 4.78 -1.85
CA ILE A 268 -0.16 5.59 -1.22
C ILE A 268 -1.32 5.84 -2.18
N LEU A 269 -1.02 6.24 -3.42
CA LEU A 269 -2.04 6.48 -4.45
C LEU A 269 -2.83 5.20 -4.76
N VAL A 270 -2.15 4.07 -4.93
CA VAL A 270 -2.78 2.78 -5.21
C VAL A 270 -3.62 2.29 -4.03
N GLY A 271 -3.12 2.39 -2.79
CA GLY A 271 -3.84 2.01 -1.58
C GLY A 271 -5.09 2.87 -1.34
N SER A 272 -4.97 4.19 -1.50
CA SER A 272 -6.10 5.12 -1.42
C SER A 272 -7.18 4.83 -2.48
N PHE A 273 -6.76 4.43 -3.68
CA PHE A 273 -7.71 3.95 -4.71
C PHE A 273 -8.32 2.59 -4.34
N GLY A 274 -7.60 1.74 -3.62
CA GLY A 274 -8.14 0.51 -3.05
C GLY A 274 -9.30 0.79 -2.08
N SER A 275 -9.17 1.81 -1.24
CA SER A 275 -10.26 2.31 -0.40
C SER A 275 -11.44 2.86 -1.21
N PHE A 276 -11.18 3.54 -2.35
CA PHE A 276 -12.25 3.95 -3.27
C PHE A 276 -13.05 2.76 -3.82
N LEU A 277 -12.36 1.67 -4.17
CA LEU A 277 -12.98 0.40 -4.59
C LEU A 277 -13.71 -0.34 -3.45
N GLY A 278 -13.56 0.12 -2.21
CA GLY A 278 -14.23 -0.42 -1.03
C GLY A 278 -13.39 -1.37 -0.19
N LEU A 279 -12.10 -1.57 -0.50
CA LEU A 279 -11.23 -2.34 0.36
C LEU A 279 -11.01 -1.63 1.71
N PRO A 280 -11.16 -2.33 2.85
CA PRO A 280 -10.73 -1.81 4.14
C PRO A 280 -9.20 -1.84 4.26
N ASP A 281 -8.69 -1.07 5.22
CA ASP A 281 -7.32 -1.20 5.68
C ASP A 281 -7.16 -2.55 6.42
N LEU A 282 -6.10 -3.29 6.05
CA LEU A 282 -5.78 -4.61 6.57
C LEU A 282 -4.63 -4.60 7.58
N PHE A 283 -4.05 -3.43 7.87
CA PHE A 283 -3.19 -3.19 9.02
C PHE A 283 -3.99 -2.79 10.25
N ASN A 284 -3.33 -2.66 11.41
CA ASN A 284 -3.95 -2.15 12.62
C ASN A 284 -4.11 -0.62 12.54
N THR A 285 -5.30 -0.15 12.18
CA THR A 285 -5.62 1.27 11.95
C THR A 285 -5.47 2.18 13.16
N LYS A 286 -5.37 1.61 14.37
CA LYS A 286 -5.10 2.38 15.61
C LYS A 286 -3.62 2.63 15.86
N THR A 287 -2.76 1.72 15.40
CA THR A 287 -1.33 1.70 15.76
C THR A 287 -0.39 1.78 14.56
N GLY A 288 -0.90 1.69 13.33
CA GLY A 288 -0.10 1.60 12.11
C GLY A 288 0.61 0.26 11.94
N LYS A 289 0.52 -0.66 12.92
CA LYS A 289 1.21 -1.95 12.86
C LYS A 289 0.62 -2.83 11.77
N THR A 290 1.50 -3.49 11.02
CA THR A 290 1.12 -4.50 10.03
C THR A 290 0.32 -5.64 10.66
N ALA A 291 -0.58 -6.22 9.89
CA ALA A 291 -1.38 -7.37 10.31
C ALA A 291 -1.51 -8.47 9.25
N ILE A 292 -1.24 -8.17 7.98
CA ILE A 292 -1.09 -9.17 6.92
C ILE A 292 0.28 -9.13 6.24
N GLY A 293 1.21 -8.27 6.68
CA GLY A 293 2.55 -8.16 6.12
C GLY A 293 2.56 -7.67 4.67
N ARG A 294 3.66 -7.92 3.97
CA ARG A 294 3.82 -7.56 2.55
C ARG A 294 3.10 -8.49 1.56
N PHE A 295 2.02 -9.13 1.99
CA PHE A 295 1.33 -10.19 1.24
C PHE A 295 -0.01 -9.76 0.60
N GLY A 296 -0.51 -8.56 0.90
CA GLY A 296 -1.72 -7.99 0.31
C GLY A 296 -1.66 -6.47 0.30
N LEU A 297 -2.41 -5.81 -0.61
CA LEU A 297 -2.22 -4.39 -0.92
C LEU A 297 -2.50 -3.50 0.31
N MET A 298 -3.59 -3.75 1.03
CA MET A 298 -4.10 -2.82 2.05
C MET A 298 -3.39 -2.90 3.41
N ASP A 299 -2.12 -3.34 3.45
CA ASP A 299 -1.28 -3.28 4.65
C ASP A 299 -0.19 -2.23 4.51
N GLY A 300 0.10 -1.48 5.59
CA GLY A 300 1.12 -0.43 5.58
C GLY A 300 2.49 -0.90 5.06
N GLN A 301 2.91 -2.12 5.40
CA GLN A 301 4.20 -2.63 4.91
C GLN A 301 4.19 -2.92 3.40
N SER A 302 3.04 -3.30 2.84
CA SER A 302 2.87 -3.47 1.38
C SER A 302 2.89 -2.12 0.67
N ILE A 303 2.18 -1.14 1.22
CA ILE A 303 2.09 0.23 0.68
C ILE A 303 3.48 0.84 0.58
N PHE A 304 4.31 0.68 1.61
CA PHE A 304 5.69 1.17 1.63
C PHE A 304 6.73 0.15 1.13
N SER A 305 6.31 -0.95 0.49
CA SER A 305 7.26 -1.93 -0.04
C SER A 305 8.10 -1.32 -1.17
N TYR A 306 9.40 -1.66 -1.21
CA TYR A 306 10.38 -0.95 -2.04
C TYR A 306 10.31 0.56 -1.80
N ASN A 307 10.26 1.00 -0.54
CA ASN A 307 10.09 2.40 -0.17
C ASN A 307 8.90 3.09 -0.89
N GLY A 308 7.81 2.38 -1.16
CA GLY A 308 6.58 2.98 -1.73
C GLY A 308 6.54 3.12 -3.25
N ILE A 309 7.58 2.71 -3.98
CA ILE A 309 7.58 2.83 -5.46
C ILE A 309 6.64 1.83 -6.16
N PHE A 310 6.39 0.65 -5.57
CA PHE A 310 5.33 -0.26 -6.02
C PHE A 310 4.94 -1.32 -4.94
N PRO A 311 3.64 -1.46 -4.63
CA PRO A 311 3.15 -2.51 -3.74
C PRO A 311 2.97 -3.86 -4.46
N PRO A 312 2.84 -4.98 -3.73
CA PRO A 312 2.42 -6.27 -4.29
C PRO A 312 0.98 -6.20 -4.84
N GLU A 313 0.54 -7.23 -5.58
CA GLU A 313 -0.91 -7.36 -5.88
C GLU A 313 -1.73 -7.54 -4.58
N PRO A 314 -3.05 -7.25 -4.62
CA PRO A 314 -3.95 -7.56 -3.52
C PRO A 314 -3.93 -9.07 -3.19
N SER A 315 -4.17 -9.39 -1.93
CA SER A 315 -4.31 -10.76 -1.40
C SER A 315 -5.50 -11.50 -2.02
N ALA A 316 -5.55 -12.81 -1.81
CA ALA A 316 -6.70 -13.63 -2.20
C ALA A 316 -8.03 -13.04 -1.71
N TRP A 317 -8.10 -12.59 -0.46
CA TRP A 317 -9.32 -12.02 0.10
C TRP A 317 -9.72 -10.71 -0.59
N GLU A 318 -8.77 -9.79 -0.79
CA GLU A 318 -9.05 -8.52 -1.48
C GLU A 318 -9.54 -8.76 -2.93
N LYS A 319 -8.92 -9.71 -3.65
CA LYS A 319 -9.33 -10.10 -5.01
C LYS A 319 -10.74 -10.71 -5.05
N VAL A 320 -11.10 -11.54 -4.07
CA VAL A 320 -12.45 -12.12 -3.93
C VAL A 320 -13.46 -11.05 -3.53
N TYR A 321 -13.12 -10.18 -2.59
CA TYR A 321 -13.96 -9.09 -2.10
C TYR A 321 -14.35 -8.12 -3.23
N LEU A 322 -13.40 -7.79 -4.11
CA LEU A 322 -13.63 -6.93 -5.28
C LEU A 322 -14.34 -7.64 -6.44
N GLY A 323 -14.65 -8.93 -6.31
CA GLY A 323 -15.29 -9.72 -7.37
C GLY A 323 -14.36 -10.03 -8.55
N TRP A 324 -13.05 -9.82 -8.41
CA TRP A 324 -12.10 -10.08 -9.48
C TRP A 324 -11.80 -11.57 -9.66
N ILE A 325 -11.99 -12.39 -8.62
CA ILE A 325 -11.80 -13.84 -8.71
C ILE A 325 -12.94 -14.54 -7.99
N GLN A 326 -13.53 -15.53 -8.66
CA GLN A 326 -14.37 -16.52 -8.01
C GLN A 326 -13.47 -17.66 -7.54
N PRO A 327 -13.42 -17.95 -6.23
CA PRO A 327 -12.59 -19.05 -5.75
C PRO A 327 -13.25 -20.40 -6.10
N LEU A 328 -12.41 -21.41 -6.34
CA LEU A 328 -12.88 -22.79 -6.48
C LEU A 328 -13.19 -23.35 -5.09
N GLU A 329 -14.46 -23.68 -4.84
CA GLU A 329 -14.88 -24.28 -3.57
C GLU A 329 -14.41 -25.74 -3.49
N ILE A 330 -13.76 -26.06 -2.38
CA ILE A 330 -13.28 -27.41 -2.06
C ILE A 330 -14.17 -28.00 -0.98
N TYR A 331 -14.77 -29.14 -1.29
CA TYR A 331 -15.57 -29.92 -0.36
C TYR A 331 -14.74 -31.08 0.23
N SER A 332 -15.25 -31.74 1.26
CA SER A 332 -14.55 -32.82 1.95
C SER A 332 -14.14 -33.95 0.99
N GLY A 333 -12.90 -34.40 1.11
CA GLY A 333 -12.36 -35.46 0.26
C GLY A 333 -10.83 -35.52 0.29
N ALA A 334 -10.28 -36.52 -0.39
CA ALA A 334 -8.85 -36.63 -0.66
C ALA A 334 -8.61 -36.34 -2.15
N GLU A 335 -8.27 -35.10 -2.45
CA GLU A 335 -8.05 -34.64 -3.83
C GLU A 335 -6.70 -33.94 -3.97
N THR A 336 -6.19 -33.88 -5.21
CA THR A 336 -4.97 -33.16 -5.56
C THR A 336 -5.34 -32.02 -6.51
N PHE A 337 -5.04 -30.78 -6.09
CA PHE A 337 -5.32 -29.59 -6.88
C PHE A 337 -4.05 -29.05 -7.53
N LYS A 338 -4.14 -28.71 -8.82
CA LYS A 338 -3.12 -27.90 -9.49
C LYS A 338 -3.50 -26.42 -9.34
N LEU A 339 -2.79 -25.70 -8.47
CA LEU A 339 -3.03 -24.28 -8.23
C LEU A 339 -2.04 -23.43 -9.05
N ASN A 340 -2.55 -22.81 -10.11
CA ASN A 340 -1.76 -21.88 -10.91
C ASN A 340 -1.45 -20.61 -10.09
N THR A 341 -0.31 -19.98 -10.40
CA THR A 341 0.06 -18.74 -9.70
C THR A 341 -0.84 -17.57 -10.09
N SER A 342 -1.23 -16.75 -9.11
CA SER A 342 -2.03 -15.54 -9.33
C SER A 342 -1.19 -14.33 -9.78
N SER A 343 0.14 -14.44 -9.76
CA SER A 343 1.11 -13.36 -10.00
C SER A 343 1.35 -13.01 -11.48
N LEU A 344 0.68 -13.69 -12.41
CA LEU A 344 0.80 -13.42 -13.85
C LEU A 344 -0.12 -12.26 -14.25
N PRO A 345 0.28 -11.33 -15.13
CA PRO A 345 -0.51 -10.13 -15.44
C PRO A 345 -1.73 -10.38 -16.34
N TYR A 346 -2.06 -11.65 -16.62
CA TYR A 346 -3.18 -12.07 -17.46
C TYR A 346 -3.98 -13.16 -16.76
N TYR A 347 -5.22 -13.35 -17.20
CA TYR A 347 -6.14 -14.30 -16.59
C TYR A 347 -5.58 -15.74 -16.62
N GLN A 348 -5.82 -16.45 -15.52
CA GLN A 348 -5.54 -17.87 -15.37
C GLN A 348 -6.76 -18.52 -14.70
N ASP A 349 -7.14 -19.70 -15.17
CA ASP A 349 -8.16 -20.50 -14.51
C ASP A 349 -7.66 -20.96 -13.14
N SER A 350 -8.58 -20.96 -12.15
CA SER A 350 -8.41 -21.59 -10.84
C SER A 350 -7.13 -21.20 -10.09
N THR A 351 -7.02 -19.92 -9.71
CA THR A 351 -5.86 -19.38 -8.97
C THR A 351 -6.10 -19.23 -7.46
N ILE A 352 -7.34 -19.41 -6.99
CA ILE A 352 -7.70 -19.36 -5.56
C ILE A 352 -8.62 -20.53 -5.24
N LEU A 353 -8.29 -21.28 -4.19
CA LEU A 353 -9.16 -22.30 -3.61
C LEU A 353 -9.83 -21.74 -2.36
N LYS A 354 -11.06 -22.18 -2.07
CA LYS A 354 -11.78 -21.87 -0.84
C LYS A 354 -12.14 -23.15 -0.11
N VAL A 355 -11.71 -23.28 1.14
CA VAL A 355 -12.02 -24.41 2.03
C VAL A 355 -12.89 -23.90 3.17
N ALA A 356 -14.16 -24.28 3.19
CA ALA A 356 -15.08 -23.85 4.23
C ALA A 356 -14.81 -24.58 5.55
N MET A 357 -14.76 -23.83 6.67
CA MET A 357 -14.82 -24.41 8.02
C MET A 357 -16.27 -24.42 8.51
N ASN A 358 -16.98 -23.32 8.27
CA ASN A 358 -18.41 -23.16 8.50
C ASN A 358 -18.95 -22.05 7.55
N ASN A 359 -20.17 -21.57 7.79
CA ASN A 359 -20.81 -20.57 6.92
C ASN A 359 -20.16 -19.18 7.00
N LEU A 360 -19.38 -18.88 8.04
CA LEU A 360 -18.76 -17.58 8.31
C LEU A 360 -17.23 -17.63 8.39
N GLU A 361 -16.63 -18.82 8.49
CA GLU A 361 -15.18 -18.99 8.52
C GLU A 361 -14.71 -19.95 7.43
N TYR A 362 -13.64 -19.56 6.75
CA TYR A 362 -13.04 -20.33 5.66
C TYR A 362 -11.58 -19.97 5.44
N PHE A 363 -10.89 -20.85 4.72
CA PHE A 363 -9.56 -20.58 4.20
C PHE A 363 -9.61 -20.21 2.72
N LEU A 364 -8.83 -19.21 2.32
CA LEU A 364 -8.47 -18.98 0.93
C LEU A 364 -7.02 -19.40 0.70
N ILE A 365 -6.78 -20.16 -0.36
CA ILE A 365 -5.45 -20.68 -0.70
C ILE A 365 -5.08 -20.12 -2.06
N GLU A 366 -3.91 -19.47 -2.15
CA GLU A 366 -3.38 -18.96 -3.41
C GLU A 366 -1.90 -19.30 -3.58
N ASN A 367 -1.41 -19.29 -4.82
CA ASN A 367 -0.01 -19.47 -5.16
C ASN A 367 0.57 -18.14 -5.68
N ARG A 368 1.55 -17.55 -4.99
CA ARG A 368 2.14 -16.26 -5.39
C ARG A 368 3.65 -16.34 -5.53
N ILE A 369 4.16 -15.80 -6.64
CA ILE A 369 5.55 -15.93 -7.05
C ILE A 369 6.08 -14.59 -7.59
N ARG A 370 7.23 -14.15 -7.06
CA ARG A 370 7.94 -12.92 -7.44
C ARG A 370 8.36 -12.86 -8.90
N SER A 371 8.85 -13.98 -9.44
CA SER A 371 9.28 -14.11 -10.84
C SER A 371 8.79 -15.44 -11.44
N PRO A 372 7.54 -15.50 -11.93
CA PRO A 372 6.94 -16.74 -12.42
C PRO A 372 7.73 -17.42 -13.56
N PHE A 373 8.38 -16.62 -14.42
CA PHE A 373 9.16 -17.11 -15.57
C PHE A 373 10.68 -17.05 -15.36
N ASN A 374 11.16 -16.69 -14.16
CA ASN A 374 12.59 -16.48 -13.86
C ASN A 374 13.30 -15.51 -14.84
N ASN A 375 12.58 -14.52 -15.35
CA ASN A 375 13.09 -13.51 -16.30
C ASN A 375 13.48 -12.20 -15.63
N GLY A 376 13.33 -12.09 -14.31
CA GLY A 376 13.62 -10.88 -13.55
C GLY A 376 12.48 -9.86 -13.51
N GLN A 377 12.77 -8.71 -12.93
CA GLN A 377 11.87 -7.58 -12.76
C GLN A 377 12.31 -6.41 -13.62
N ARG A 378 11.45 -5.98 -14.55
CA ARG A 378 11.67 -4.77 -15.32
C ARG A 378 10.94 -3.60 -14.67
N VAL A 379 11.67 -2.56 -14.31
CA VAL A 379 11.14 -1.30 -13.78
C VAL A 379 11.18 -0.26 -14.89
N TYR A 380 10.07 0.43 -15.11
CA TYR A 380 9.95 1.50 -16.11
C TYR A 380 9.86 2.84 -15.39
N THR A 381 10.73 3.78 -15.76
CA THR A 381 10.77 5.11 -15.16
C THR A 381 10.69 6.20 -16.20
N ARG A 382 10.10 7.34 -15.83
CA ARG A 382 10.34 8.60 -16.52
C ARG A 382 11.22 9.46 -15.62
N ASN A 383 12.34 9.92 -16.15
CA ASN A 383 13.23 10.85 -15.48
C ASN A 383 13.43 12.04 -16.42
N ARG A 384 12.81 13.18 -16.10
CA ARG A 384 12.72 14.34 -17.00
C ARG A 384 12.17 13.95 -18.39
N GLY A 385 12.98 14.13 -19.43
CA GLY A 385 12.64 13.76 -20.81
C GLY A 385 12.94 12.30 -21.18
N PHE A 386 13.58 11.54 -20.29
CA PHE A 386 14.00 10.17 -20.53
C PHE A 386 12.94 9.17 -20.06
N LYS A 387 12.63 8.19 -20.90
CA LYS A 387 11.79 7.04 -20.57
C LYS A 387 12.68 5.80 -20.59
N ASP A 388 13.05 5.33 -19.41
CA ASP A 388 13.99 4.22 -19.26
C ASP A 388 13.26 2.93 -18.87
N SER A 389 13.94 1.80 -19.10
CA SER A 389 13.56 0.54 -18.47
C SER A 389 14.80 -0.23 -18.03
N THR A 390 14.83 -0.65 -16.78
CA THR A 390 15.95 -1.40 -16.20
C THR A 390 15.48 -2.78 -15.80
N LEU A 391 16.24 -3.81 -16.17
CA LEU A 391 15.97 -5.20 -15.82
C LEU A 391 16.85 -5.63 -14.63
N TYR A 392 16.21 -6.12 -13.58
CA TYR A 392 16.86 -6.71 -12.42
C TYR A 392 16.55 -8.21 -12.38
N THR A 393 17.53 -9.06 -12.66
CA THR A 393 17.34 -10.53 -12.65
C THR A 393 17.33 -11.13 -11.25
N LYS A 394 17.78 -10.37 -10.25
CA LYS A 394 17.92 -10.76 -8.85
C LYS A 394 17.87 -9.52 -7.94
N ASP A 395 17.68 -9.76 -6.66
CA ASP A 395 17.85 -8.78 -5.58
C ASP A 395 19.31 -8.32 -5.54
N VAL A 396 19.54 -7.02 -5.60
CA VAL A 396 20.88 -6.40 -5.60
C VAL A 396 20.88 -5.14 -4.74
N LYS A 397 22.04 -4.76 -4.19
CA LYS A 397 22.18 -3.44 -3.56
C LYS A 397 21.65 -2.33 -4.49
N GLY A 398 20.81 -1.46 -3.96
CA GLY A 398 20.06 -0.42 -4.67
C GLY A 398 18.77 -0.86 -5.36
N PHE A 399 18.44 -2.16 -5.34
CA PHE A 399 17.14 -2.67 -5.77
C PHE A 399 16.75 -3.91 -4.95
N ILE A 400 16.36 -3.64 -3.71
CA ILE A 400 15.78 -4.58 -2.74
C ILE A 400 14.72 -3.83 -1.92
N TYR A 401 13.88 -4.55 -1.21
CA TYR A 401 12.65 -3.98 -0.62
C TYR A 401 12.84 -2.82 0.37
N TYR A 402 14.06 -2.57 0.85
CA TYR A 402 14.45 -1.49 1.76
C TYR A 402 15.55 -0.57 1.20
N ASP A 403 16.04 -0.82 -0.01
CA ASP A 403 17.09 -0.03 -0.66
C ASP A 403 16.80 0.08 -2.15
N ILE A 404 16.40 1.28 -2.56
CA ILE A 404 16.04 1.63 -3.93
C ILE A 404 17.04 2.61 -4.58
N SER A 405 18.25 2.74 -4.04
CA SER A 405 19.26 3.73 -4.50
C SER A 405 19.75 3.59 -5.96
N LYS A 406 19.24 2.62 -6.73
CA LYS A 406 19.45 2.52 -8.18
C LYS A 406 18.24 2.98 -9.01
N ILE A 407 17.18 3.45 -8.36
CA ILE A 407 15.95 3.90 -9.00
C ILE A 407 15.89 5.41 -8.88
N ASP A 408 15.82 6.09 -10.03
CA ASP A 408 15.70 7.54 -10.11
C ASP A 408 14.48 7.91 -10.95
N GLY A 409 13.92 9.10 -10.70
CA GLY A 409 12.72 9.61 -11.38
C GLY A 409 11.44 8.88 -10.97
N ASN A 410 10.40 9.00 -11.78
CA ASN A 410 9.07 8.52 -11.46
C ASN A 410 8.87 7.10 -12.02
N VAL A 411 8.52 6.15 -11.15
CA VAL A 411 8.17 4.79 -11.57
C VAL A 411 6.78 4.80 -12.20
N THR A 412 6.69 4.43 -13.47
CA THR A 412 5.45 4.43 -14.26
C THR A 412 4.89 3.03 -14.48
N ASP A 413 5.74 2.00 -14.39
CA ASP A 413 5.31 0.62 -14.49
C ASP A 413 6.35 -0.39 -13.96
N VAL A 414 5.89 -1.62 -13.71
CA VAL A 414 6.72 -2.78 -13.30
C VAL A 414 6.22 -4.06 -13.97
N SER A 415 7.11 -4.99 -14.33
CA SER A 415 6.70 -6.25 -14.98
C SER A 415 5.90 -7.19 -14.06
N TYR A 416 6.35 -7.39 -12.81
CA TYR A 416 5.67 -8.22 -11.82
C TYR A 416 5.47 -7.42 -10.53
N LEU A 417 4.22 -7.11 -10.20
CA LEU A 417 3.86 -6.47 -8.93
C LEU A 417 4.32 -7.32 -7.75
N ASP A 418 4.18 -8.64 -7.89
CA ASP A 418 4.54 -9.62 -6.85
C ASP A 418 6.03 -9.76 -6.62
N TRP A 419 6.89 -9.13 -7.42
CA TRP A 419 8.29 -8.98 -7.02
C TRP A 419 8.44 -8.27 -5.66
N SER A 420 7.43 -7.49 -5.27
CA SER A 420 7.33 -6.78 -3.98
C SER A 420 7.06 -7.71 -2.77
N LEU A 421 6.68 -8.97 -2.99
CA LEU A 421 6.44 -9.94 -1.91
C LEU A 421 7.74 -10.28 -1.14
N PRO A 422 7.63 -10.74 0.12
CA PRO A 422 8.77 -11.32 0.82
C PRO A 422 9.45 -12.43 0.01
N GLY A 423 10.78 -12.43 -0.01
CA GLY A 423 11.57 -13.36 -0.81
C GLY A 423 13.04 -12.97 -0.83
N VAL A 424 13.87 -13.83 -1.40
CA VAL A 424 15.28 -13.53 -1.71
C VAL A 424 15.64 -14.25 -3.00
N ILE A 425 15.97 -13.48 -4.04
CA ILE A 425 16.52 -14.02 -5.29
C ILE A 425 17.94 -13.47 -5.44
N ASN A 426 18.97 -14.29 -5.29
CA ASN A 426 20.37 -13.91 -5.47
C ASN A 426 21.21 -15.12 -5.92
N ASP A 427 22.55 -15.02 -5.87
CA ASP A 427 23.44 -16.08 -6.35
C ASP A 427 23.45 -17.35 -5.47
N THR A 428 22.96 -17.26 -4.23
CA THR A 428 22.97 -18.36 -3.24
C THR A 428 21.58 -18.79 -2.77
N ALA A 429 20.54 -18.00 -3.06
CA ALA A 429 19.17 -18.23 -2.62
C ALA A 429 18.16 -17.86 -3.71
N ASN A 430 17.07 -18.63 -3.81
CA ASN A 430 16.02 -18.41 -4.79
C ASN A 430 14.62 -18.61 -4.17
N PHE A 431 14.38 -17.95 -3.04
CA PHE A 431 13.08 -17.92 -2.38
C PHE A 431 12.17 -16.91 -3.07
N LYS A 432 11.39 -17.41 -4.02
CA LYS A 432 10.56 -16.58 -4.90
C LYS A 432 9.08 -16.55 -4.55
N GLY A 433 8.67 -17.17 -3.44
CA GLY A 433 7.27 -17.30 -3.03
C GLY A 433 6.79 -18.75 -3.04
N GLY A 434 5.47 -18.94 -2.90
CA GLY A 434 4.83 -20.23 -2.72
C GLY A 434 3.35 -20.10 -2.40
N ILE A 435 2.81 -21.08 -1.69
CA ILE A 435 1.41 -21.11 -1.30
C ILE A 435 1.19 -20.23 -0.07
N LEU A 436 0.13 -19.42 -0.09
CA LEU A 436 -0.36 -18.62 1.03
C LEU A 436 -1.73 -19.15 1.44
N ILE A 437 -1.95 -19.30 2.75
CA ILE A 437 -3.21 -19.74 3.33
C ILE A 437 -3.76 -18.61 4.19
N TRP A 438 -4.89 -18.06 3.79
CA TRP A 438 -5.57 -16.95 4.45
C TRP A 438 -6.72 -17.48 5.27
N HIS A 439 -6.77 -17.17 6.56
CA HIS A 439 -7.94 -17.41 7.41
C HIS A 439 -8.87 -16.20 7.36
N ILE A 440 -10.13 -16.44 7.01
CA ILE A 440 -11.16 -15.42 6.89
C ILE A 440 -12.25 -15.67 7.93
N ASP A 441 -12.55 -14.65 8.73
CA ASP A 441 -13.62 -14.62 9.73
C ASP A 441 -14.62 -13.51 9.35
N GLU A 442 -15.71 -13.91 8.69
CA GLU A 442 -16.76 -13.01 8.23
C GLU A 442 -17.53 -12.38 9.40
N GLU A 443 -17.57 -13.00 10.58
CA GLU A 443 -18.22 -12.40 11.75
C GLU A 443 -17.45 -11.15 12.18
N VAL A 444 -16.12 -11.25 12.28
CA VAL A 444 -15.26 -10.10 12.60
C VAL A 444 -15.31 -9.05 11.51
N ILE A 445 -15.25 -9.45 10.24
CA ILE A 445 -15.33 -8.52 9.11
C ILE A 445 -16.65 -7.74 9.17
N ASN A 446 -17.79 -8.43 9.22
CA ASN A 446 -19.11 -7.78 9.22
C ASN A 446 -19.30 -6.83 10.41
N ALA A 447 -18.77 -7.18 11.58
CA ALA A 447 -18.85 -6.34 12.78
C ALA A 447 -17.95 -5.08 12.71
N ASN A 448 -16.86 -5.09 11.93
CA ASN A 448 -15.79 -4.07 11.99
C ASN A 448 -15.48 -3.38 10.66
N ILE A 449 -16.09 -3.80 9.55
CA ILE A 449 -15.82 -3.25 8.22
C ILE A 449 -16.18 -1.75 8.16
N LEU A 450 -17.32 -1.35 8.74
CA LEU A 450 -17.79 0.05 8.74
C LEU A 450 -16.83 0.99 9.47
N SER A 451 -16.27 0.55 10.59
CA SER A 451 -15.28 1.29 11.38
C SER A 451 -13.85 1.15 10.85
N ASN A 452 -13.64 0.37 9.79
CA ASN A 452 -12.32 0.06 9.23
C ASN A 452 -11.34 -0.47 10.29
N THR A 453 -11.80 -1.44 11.08
CA THR A 453 -11.05 -2.01 12.22
C THR A 453 -10.92 -3.53 12.18
N ILE A 454 -11.10 -4.15 11.01
CA ILE A 454 -11.25 -5.61 10.87
C ILE A 454 -10.04 -6.42 11.37
N ASN A 455 -8.84 -5.82 11.40
CA ASN A 455 -7.61 -6.46 11.86
C ASN A 455 -7.01 -5.82 13.12
N ASN A 456 -7.77 -4.96 13.83
CA ASN A 456 -7.27 -4.28 15.03
C ASN A 456 -7.10 -5.18 16.25
N ASN A 457 -7.84 -6.30 16.31
CA ASN A 457 -7.67 -7.28 17.37
C ASN A 457 -6.65 -8.35 16.94
N PHE A 458 -5.45 -8.30 17.51
CA PHE A 458 -4.37 -9.24 17.19
C PHE A 458 -4.76 -10.70 17.41
N SER A 459 -5.53 -11.01 18.47
CA SER A 459 -5.91 -12.40 18.79
C SER A 459 -7.06 -12.94 17.95
N ARG A 460 -7.79 -12.07 17.23
CA ARG A 460 -8.90 -12.47 16.35
C ARG A 460 -9.08 -11.43 15.24
N ARG A 461 -8.33 -11.63 14.15
CA ARG A 461 -8.37 -10.80 12.93
C ARG A 461 -9.45 -11.31 11.96
N GLY A 462 -10.10 -10.41 11.24
CA GLY A 462 -11.04 -10.76 10.18
C GLY A 462 -10.35 -11.38 8.96
N VAL A 463 -9.15 -10.89 8.63
CA VAL A 463 -8.31 -11.44 7.55
C VAL A 463 -6.91 -11.63 8.11
N SER A 464 -6.41 -12.87 8.10
CA SER A 464 -5.05 -13.16 8.57
C SER A 464 -4.34 -14.19 7.70
N LEU A 465 -3.03 -14.01 7.55
CA LEU A 465 -2.17 -15.00 6.91
C LEU A 465 -1.73 -16.05 7.95
N LYS A 466 -1.92 -17.32 7.63
CA LYS A 466 -1.37 -18.44 8.40
C LYS A 466 0.07 -18.70 7.96
N GLU A 467 1.01 -18.13 8.72
CA GLU A 467 2.46 -18.22 8.49
C GLU A 467 2.93 -19.69 8.54
N ALA A 468 3.55 -20.17 7.46
CA ALA A 468 3.92 -21.58 7.32
C ALA A 468 4.81 -22.08 8.47
N LYS A 469 5.76 -21.27 8.94
CA LYS A 469 6.64 -21.60 10.09
C LYS A 469 5.89 -21.89 11.42
N GLY A 470 4.57 -21.67 11.48
CA GLY A 470 3.68 -22.09 12.58
C GLY A 470 3.51 -21.07 13.70
N ALA A 471 4.43 -20.12 13.86
CA ALA A 471 4.28 -19.01 14.80
C ALA A 471 3.69 -17.78 14.09
N GLN A 472 2.67 -17.15 14.69
CA GLN A 472 2.16 -15.85 14.24
C GLN A 472 3.10 -14.74 14.73
N GLU A 473 3.91 -14.20 13.82
CA GLU A 473 4.88 -13.12 14.07
C GLU A 473 4.50 -11.82 13.36
N ILE A 474 3.67 -11.86 12.31
CA ILE A 474 3.22 -10.65 11.61
C ILE A 474 2.45 -9.73 12.57
N GLY A 475 2.99 -8.52 12.76
CA GLY A 475 2.47 -7.50 13.67
C GLY A 475 2.94 -7.64 15.13
N VAL A 476 3.76 -8.63 15.45
CA VAL A 476 4.42 -8.76 16.75
C VAL A 476 5.67 -7.89 16.78
N THR A 477 5.81 -7.08 17.82
CA THR A 477 7.00 -6.26 18.05
C THR A 477 7.89 -6.91 19.09
N ILE A 478 9.16 -7.12 18.75
CA ILE A 478 10.18 -7.71 19.61
C ILE A 478 11.20 -6.62 19.93
N SER A 479 11.47 -6.40 21.22
CA SER A 479 12.53 -5.50 21.66
C SER A 479 13.88 -6.22 21.57
N THR A 480 14.83 -5.61 20.87
CA THR A 480 16.20 -6.10 20.72
C THR A 480 17.20 -5.08 21.29
N PRO A 481 18.46 -5.47 21.58
CA PRO A 481 19.50 -4.52 21.97
C PRO A 481 19.78 -3.40 20.96
N PHE A 482 19.27 -3.53 19.72
CA PHE A 482 19.48 -2.58 18.63
C PHE A 482 18.20 -1.83 18.22
N GLY A 483 17.11 -1.99 18.97
CA GLY A 483 15.82 -1.36 18.68
C GLY A 483 14.66 -2.36 18.64
N GLU A 484 13.45 -1.84 18.42
CA GLU A 484 12.26 -2.65 18.22
C GLU A 484 12.17 -3.14 16.77
N VAL A 485 11.79 -4.40 16.58
CA VAL A 485 11.54 -4.98 15.26
C VAL A 485 10.11 -5.53 15.23
N THR A 486 9.33 -5.11 14.25
CA THR A 486 7.99 -5.67 14.01
C THR A 486 8.06 -6.71 12.88
N GLY A 487 7.51 -7.91 13.08
CA GLY A 487 7.41 -8.89 12.01
C GLY A 487 6.49 -8.41 10.89
N ASP A 488 6.98 -8.39 9.65
CA ASP A 488 6.28 -7.89 8.44
C ASP A 488 6.14 -8.93 7.32
N GLY A 489 6.48 -10.18 7.62
CA GLY A 489 6.45 -11.30 6.69
C GLY A 489 7.81 -11.64 6.10
N PHE A 490 8.10 -12.93 6.00
CA PHE A 490 9.36 -13.47 5.52
C PHE A 490 9.15 -14.58 4.49
N PHE A 491 10.22 -14.95 3.79
CA PHE A 491 10.14 -15.94 2.72
C PHE A 491 9.82 -17.36 3.19
N VAL A 492 9.91 -17.63 4.50
CA VAL A 492 9.52 -18.91 5.12
C VAL A 492 8.06 -18.92 5.60
N ASP A 493 7.33 -17.83 5.40
CA ASP A 493 5.90 -17.78 5.74
C ASP A 493 5.02 -18.32 4.61
N PHE A 494 5.59 -18.56 3.42
CA PHE A 494 4.99 -19.33 2.33
C PHE A 494 5.10 -20.83 2.60
N TRP A 495 4.10 -21.59 2.17
CA TRP A 495 4.15 -23.05 2.14
C TRP A 495 4.73 -23.51 0.79
N TYR A 496 5.83 -24.27 0.80
CA TYR A 496 6.46 -24.81 -0.41
C TYR A 496 7.23 -26.11 -0.12
N ASP A 497 7.60 -26.87 -1.15
CA ASP A 497 8.48 -28.03 -0.96
C ASP A 497 9.92 -27.54 -0.72
N GLY A 498 10.35 -27.54 0.54
CA GLY A 498 11.68 -27.04 0.91
C GLY A 498 11.88 -26.79 2.40
N ASN A 499 13.07 -26.30 2.73
CA ASN A 499 13.47 -26.00 4.10
C ASN A 499 12.87 -24.66 4.55
N HIS A 500 12.11 -24.67 5.64
CA HIS A 500 11.52 -23.48 6.26
C HIS A 500 12.39 -22.91 7.39
N TYR A 501 13.59 -23.46 7.59
CA TYR A 501 14.57 -23.04 8.60
C TYR A 501 14.05 -23.11 10.04
N VAL A 502 13.04 -23.96 10.25
CA VAL A 502 12.50 -24.32 11.57
C VAL A 502 12.76 -25.82 11.79
N PRO A 503 13.14 -26.26 13.01
CA PRO A 503 13.34 -27.68 13.29
C PRO A 503 12.12 -28.52 12.89
N SER A 504 12.34 -29.68 12.27
CA SER A 504 11.28 -30.60 11.83
C SER A 504 10.45 -31.19 12.97
N THR A 505 10.91 -31.02 14.21
CA THR A 505 10.15 -31.35 15.43
C THR A 505 9.06 -30.34 15.75
N ILE A 506 9.13 -29.14 15.17
CA ILE A 506 8.23 -28.01 15.42
C ILE A 506 7.42 -27.71 14.15
N TYR A 507 8.06 -27.80 12.97
CA TYR A 507 7.43 -27.56 11.68
C TYR A 507 7.29 -28.85 10.87
N LYS A 508 6.09 -29.04 10.34
CA LYS A 508 5.81 -29.95 9.24
C LYS A 508 5.11 -29.15 8.15
N ASN A 509 5.39 -29.47 6.89
CA ASN A 509 4.75 -28.85 5.74
C ASN A 509 3.32 -29.38 5.55
N GLU A 510 2.51 -29.23 6.59
CA GLU A 510 1.11 -29.62 6.66
C GLU A 510 0.31 -28.54 7.40
N PHE A 511 -0.81 -28.14 6.80
CA PHE A 511 -1.79 -27.29 7.46
C PHE A 511 -2.91 -28.17 8.00
N THR A 512 -2.95 -28.35 9.32
CA THR A 512 -3.86 -29.26 10.02
C THR A 512 -4.65 -28.49 11.09
N PRO A 513 -5.73 -29.07 11.67
CA PRO A 513 -6.41 -28.45 12.80
C PRO A 513 -5.52 -28.14 14.01
N ASN A 514 -4.39 -28.85 14.16
CA ASN A 514 -3.40 -28.61 15.22
C ASN A 514 -2.38 -27.52 14.84
N SER A 515 -2.42 -27.04 13.60
CA SER A 515 -1.57 -25.97 13.07
C SER A 515 -2.22 -24.57 13.20
N ILE A 516 -3.41 -24.46 13.82
CA ILE A 516 -4.27 -23.26 13.83
C ILE A 516 -3.96 -22.32 14.99
#